data_AF-A0A2Y9HAV2-F1
#
_entry.id   AF-A0A2Y9HAV2-F1
#
_cell.length_a   1.000
_cell.length_b   1.000
_cell.length_c   1.000
_cell.angle_alpha   90.00
_cell.angle_beta   90.00
_cell.angle_gamma   90.00
#
_symmetry.space_group_name_H-M   'P 1'
#
loop_
_entity.id
_entity.type
_entity.pdbx_description
1 polymer ?
#
loop_
_entity_poly.entity_id
_entity_poly.type
_entity_poly.pdbx_seq_one_letter_code
_entity_poly.pdbx_strand_id
1 'polypeptide(L)'
;MEADQSRLLFLLFLFTWRLSPEVAAEVQESSDGSAASQKTVSLTDVPATVEFIAAAEVAVIGFFQDLETPAVSLFHSMVQKFQDVSFGISTDSEVLAHYNITGNTISLFRLVDNEKLDLESKDTESIDATKLSRFIEINSLHLVTEYNPVKAIGLFNSVIQIHLLLMMNKASPEYEGSLHRYQKAAKLFQGKILFILVDSGVKANGKVISFFKLKESQLPALAIYRTLDEAWDTLAIAEVSVEHVQNFCDGFLKGKRLRENHESEEKTPKVEL
;
A
#
# COMPACT_ATOMS: atom_id res chain seq x y z
N MET A 1 -23.59 12.56 11.30
CA MET A 1 -23.19 11.59 10.26
C MET A 1 -22.61 12.27 9.00
N GLU A 2 -22.65 13.59 8.87
CA GLU A 2 -21.99 14.34 7.77
C GLU A 2 -20.57 14.84 8.12
N ALA A 3 -20.23 14.95 9.41
CA ALA A 3 -18.93 15.44 9.85
C ALA A 3 -17.77 14.46 9.60
N ASP A 4 -18.01 13.14 9.64
CA ASP A 4 -16.99 12.11 9.37
C ASP A 4 -16.62 12.02 7.90
N GLN A 5 -17.62 12.08 7.00
CA GLN A 5 -17.39 12.05 5.56
C GLN A 5 -16.59 13.27 5.09
N SER A 6 -16.84 14.44 5.69
CA SER A 6 -16.13 15.68 5.37
C SER A 6 -14.67 15.72 5.85
N ARG A 7 -14.28 14.90 6.85
CA ARG A 7 -12.92 14.84 7.40
C ARG A 7 -12.04 13.79 6.73
N LEU A 8 -12.61 12.64 6.38
CA LEU A 8 -11.98 11.67 5.47
C LEU A 8 -11.65 12.33 4.12
N LEU A 9 -12.56 13.17 3.61
CA LEU A 9 -12.35 14.02 2.44
C LEU A 9 -11.23 15.04 2.65
N PHE A 10 -11.03 15.57 3.87
CA PHE A 10 -9.98 16.55 4.17
C PHE A 10 -8.57 15.91 4.19
N LEU A 11 -8.44 14.67 4.70
CA LEU A 11 -7.20 13.90 4.62
C LEU A 11 -6.92 13.46 3.18
N LEU A 12 -7.91 12.92 2.46
CA LEU A 12 -7.81 12.68 1.02
C LEU A 12 -7.42 13.96 0.27
N PHE A 13 -7.92 15.13 0.66
CA PHE A 13 -7.52 16.42 0.10
C PHE A 13 -6.09 16.86 0.43
N LEU A 14 -5.62 16.63 1.66
CA LEU A 14 -4.21 16.83 2.03
C LEU A 14 -3.28 15.93 1.21
N PHE A 15 -3.77 14.74 0.85
CA PHE A 15 -3.07 13.74 0.05
C PHE A 15 -3.23 13.90 -1.48
N THR A 16 -4.19 14.69 -2.01
CA THR A 16 -4.48 14.75 -3.47
C THR A 16 -4.47 16.14 -4.14
N TRP A 17 -4.20 17.25 -3.42
CA TRP A 17 -4.04 18.59 -4.05
C TRP A 17 -2.55 18.95 -4.27
N ARG A 18 -2.00 19.27 -5.45
CA ARG A 18 -2.48 19.58 -6.82
C ARG A 18 -1.62 18.81 -7.84
N LEU A 19 -2.25 18.14 -8.83
CA LEU A 19 -1.58 17.79 -10.08
C LEU A 19 -1.67 18.98 -11.04
N SER A 20 -0.57 19.69 -11.23
CA SER A 20 -0.28 20.41 -12.47
C SER A 20 0.67 19.52 -13.29
N PRO A 21 0.50 19.42 -14.61
CA PRO A 21 1.35 18.58 -15.45
C PRO A 21 2.69 19.28 -15.64
N GLU A 22 3.75 18.83 -14.97
CA GLU A 22 5.11 19.25 -15.28
C GLU A 22 5.74 18.17 -16.18
N VAL A 23 6.11 18.60 -17.38
CA VAL A 23 6.82 17.82 -18.41
C VAL A 23 8.22 17.51 -17.89
N ALA A 24 8.56 16.22 -17.76
CA ALA A 24 9.93 15.78 -17.51
C ALA A 24 10.44 14.95 -18.70
N ALA A 25 11.52 15.46 -19.28
CA ALA A 25 12.20 14.91 -20.45
C ALA A 25 12.91 13.59 -20.16
N GLU A 26 12.94 12.74 -21.18
CA GLU A 26 13.63 11.45 -21.20
C GLU A 26 15.15 11.63 -21.12
N VAL A 27 15.80 10.82 -20.28
CA VAL A 27 17.22 10.48 -20.44
C VAL A 27 17.31 8.96 -20.39
N GLN A 28 17.64 8.39 -21.55
CA GLN A 28 18.03 6.99 -21.71
C GLN A 28 19.40 6.76 -21.07
N GLU A 29 19.46 5.80 -20.14
CA GLU A 29 20.68 5.04 -19.92
C GLU A 29 20.37 3.55 -20.10
N SER A 30 21.06 2.98 -21.09
CA SER A 30 21.08 1.56 -21.41
C SER A 30 21.84 0.78 -20.34
N SER A 31 21.21 -0.23 -19.76
CA SER A 31 21.92 -1.31 -19.09
C SER A 31 21.33 -2.63 -19.56
N ASP A 32 22.17 -3.38 -20.26
CA ASP A 32 21.89 -4.67 -20.88
C ASP A 32 21.90 -5.75 -19.78
N GLY A 33 20.70 -6.16 -19.39
CA GLY A 33 20.47 -7.28 -18.49
C GLY A 33 19.22 -8.00 -18.99
N SER A 34 19.37 -9.27 -19.36
CA SER A 34 18.28 -10.11 -19.89
C SER A 34 17.16 -10.23 -18.86
N ALA A 35 16.20 -9.30 -18.93
CA ALA A 35 14.97 -9.34 -18.17
C ALA A 35 14.07 -10.39 -18.83
N ALA A 36 13.85 -11.52 -18.15
CA ALA A 36 12.76 -12.42 -18.52
C ALA A 36 11.47 -11.59 -18.47
N SER A 37 10.88 -11.30 -19.64
CA SER A 37 9.65 -10.54 -19.74
C SER A 37 8.56 -11.33 -19.00
N GLN A 38 8.10 -10.80 -17.88
CA GLN A 38 7.01 -11.38 -17.12
C GLN A 38 5.79 -11.52 -18.03
N LYS A 39 5.15 -12.69 -18.01
CA LYS A 39 3.98 -13.02 -18.83
C LYS A 39 2.85 -13.47 -17.92
N THR A 40 1.62 -13.30 -18.38
CA THR A 40 0.44 -13.91 -17.75
C THR A 40 0.56 -15.43 -17.72
N VAL A 41 0.28 -16.02 -16.56
CA VAL A 41 0.21 -17.49 -16.39
C VAL A 41 -1.20 -17.95 -16.75
N SER A 42 -1.31 -19.00 -17.57
CA SER A 42 -2.60 -19.64 -17.86
C SER A 42 -3.01 -20.53 -16.70
N LEU A 43 -4.18 -20.27 -16.12
CA LEU A 43 -4.70 -20.97 -14.95
C LEU A 43 -5.86 -21.87 -15.39
N THR A 44 -5.59 -23.19 -15.45
CA THR A 44 -6.46 -24.19 -16.09
C THR A 44 -7.33 -24.97 -15.12
N ASP A 45 -7.10 -24.81 -13.81
CA ASP A 45 -7.85 -25.52 -12.77
C ASP A 45 -7.84 -24.73 -11.46
N VAL A 46 -8.77 -25.07 -10.57
CA VAL A 46 -8.95 -24.38 -9.28
C VAL A 46 -7.72 -24.54 -8.38
N PRO A 47 -7.15 -25.74 -8.16
CA PRO A 47 -5.95 -25.89 -7.32
C PRO A 47 -4.78 -25.01 -7.76
N ALA A 48 -4.43 -25.01 -9.05
CA ALA A 48 -3.35 -24.20 -9.59
C ALA A 48 -3.63 -22.70 -9.43
N THR A 49 -4.90 -22.28 -9.57
CA THR A 49 -5.30 -20.89 -9.35
C THR A 49 -5.14 -20.46 -7.90
N VAL A 50 -5.55 -21.30 -6.95
CA VAL A 50 -5.41 -21.04 -5.51
C VAL A 50 -3.94 -20.97 -5.12
N GLU A 51 -3.11 -21.90 -5.60
CA GLU A 51 -1.67 -21.89 -5.36
C GLU A 51 -1.00 -20.64 -5.94
N PHE A 52 -1.38 -20.25 -7.15
CA PHE A 52 -0.90 -19.03 -7.80
C PHE A 52 -1.19 -17.78 -6.98
N ILE A 53 -2.41 -17.64 -6.44
CA ILE A 53 -2.78 -16.51 -5.58
C ILE A 53 -1.98 -16.55 -4.27
N ALA A 54 -1.87 -17.71 -3.63
CA ALA A 54 -1.19 -17.87 -2.36
C ALA A 54 0.34 -17.65 -2.44
N ALA A 55 0.94 -17.84 -3.62
CA ALA A 55 2.36 -17.65 -3.85
C ALA A 55 2.79 -16.18 -3.97
N ALA A 56 1.84 -15.25 -4.07
CA ALA A 56 2.10 -13.82 -4.26
C ALA A 56 1.46 -12.96 -3.16
N GLU A 57 2.09 -11.82 -2.84
CA GLU A 57 1.44 -10.83 -1.98
C GLU A 57 0.30 -10.12 -2.69
N VAL A 58 0.44 -9.92 -4.02
CA VAL A 58 -0.59 -9.37 -4.90
C VAL A 58 -0.62 -10.19 -6.19
N ALA A 59 -1.80 -10.70 -6.53
CA ALA A 59 -2.06 -11.37 -7.79
C ALA A 59 -3.25 -10.71 -8.50
N VAL A 60 -3.14 -10.49 -9.81
CA VAL A 60 -4.24 -10.01 -10.64
C VAL A 60 -4.60 -11.10 -11.64
N ILE A 61 -5.87 -11.51 -11.64
CA ILE A 61 -6.37 -12.53 -12.55
C ILE A 61 -7.42 -11.93 -13.47
N GLY A 62 -7.20 -12.09 -14.77
CA GLY A 62 -8.23 -11.87 -15.78
C GLY A 62 -9.06 -13.14 -15.97
N PHE A 63 -10.32 -13.12 -15.55
CA PHE A 63 -11.29 -14.17 -15.82
C PHE A 63 -12.09 -13.78 -17.06
N PHE A 64 -11.89 -14.50 -18.15
CA PHE A 64 -12.52 -14.20 -19.44
C PHE A 64 -13.31 -15.41 -19.95
N GLN A 65 -14.41 -15.17 -20.63
CA GLN A 65 -15.14 -16.20 -21.36
C GLN A 65 -14.56 -16.41 -22.77
N ASP A 66 -13.93 -15.36 -23.31
CA ASP A 66 -13.29 -15.35 -24.62
C ASP A 66 -11.98 -14.54 -24.56
N LEU A 67 -10.92 -15.10 -25.13
CA LEU A 67 -9.60 -14.46 -25.21
C LEU A 67 -9.49 -13.46 -26.37
N GLU A 68 -10.39 -13.53 -27.36
CA GLU A 68 -10.41 -12.67 -28.54
C GLU A 68 -11.11 -11.32 -28.27
N THR A 69 -10.91 -10.76 -27.07
CA THR A 69 -11.49 -9.47 -26.67
C THR A 69 -10.43 -8.38 -26.52
N PRO A 70 -10.75 -7.10 -26.81
CA PRO A 70 -9.79 -5.99 -26.60
C PRO A 70 -9.27 -5.88 -25.17
N ALA A 71 -10.08 -6.28 -24.18
CA ALA A 71 -9.72 -6.27 -22.77
C ALA A 71 -8.55 -7.21 -22.45
N VAL A 72 -8.42 -8.33 -23.16
CA VAL A 72 -7.33 -9.31 -22.96
C VAL A 72 -5.99 -8.74 -23.41
N SER A 73 -5.94 -8.12 -24.58
CA SER A 73 -4.75 -7.39 -25.07
C SER A 73 -4.34 -6.28 -24.10
N LEU A 74 -5.31 -5.53 -23.59
CA LEU A 74 -5.06 -4.50 -22.59
C LEU A 74 -4.50 -5.10 -21.29
N PHE A 75 -5.09 -6.19 -20.81
CA PHE A 75 -4.65 -6.89 -19.61
C PHE A 75 -3.19 -7.37 -19.73
N HIS A 76 -2.82 -7.98 -20.86
CA HIS A 76 -1.43 -8.40 -21.11
C HIS A 76 -0.44 -7.23 -21.10
N SER A 77 -0.85 -6.04 -21.54
CA SER A 77 0.04 -4.87 -21.52
C SER A 77 0.36 -4.37 -20.10
N MET A 78 -0.47 -4.68 -19.10
CA MET A 78 -0.20 -4.30 -17.71
C MET A 78 0.96 -5.05 -17.08
N VAL A 79 1.27 -6.26 -17.57
CA VAL A 79 2.31 -7.12 -16.97
C VAL A 79 3.68 -6.44 -16.97
N GLN A 80 3.98 -5.66 -18.00
CA GLN A 80 5.25 -4.93 -18.10
C GLN A 80 5.33 -3.74 -17.13
N LYS A 81 4.18 -3.19 -16.73
CA LYS A 81 4.09 -2.01 -15.87
C LYS A 81 4.20 -2.35 -14.38
N PHE A 82 3.77 -3.54 -13.98
CA PHE A 82 3.68 -3.97 -12.58
C PHE A 82 4.51 -5.24 -12.34
N GLN A 83 5.83 -5.08 -12.27
CA GLN A 83 6.77 -6.20 -12.12
C GLN A 83 6.70 -6.89 -10.74
N ASP A 84 6.13 -6.22 -9.75
CA ASP A 84 5.91 -6.69 -8.39
C ASP A 84 4.55 -7.39 -8.19
N VAL A 85 3.74 -7.50 -9.24
CA VAL A 85 2.41 -8.10 -9.23
C VAL A 85 2.39 -9.36 -10.08
N SER A 86 1.84 -10.46 -9.57
CA SER A 86 1.68 -11.69 -10.37
C SER A 86 0.43 -11.62 -11.24
N PHE A 87 0.55 -11.94 -12.53
CA PHE A 87 -0.59 -11.91 -13.46
C PHE A 87 -1.00 -13.31 -13.92
N GLY A 88 -2.27 -13.64 -13.71
CA GLY A 88 -2.90 -14.88 -14.16
C GLY A 88 -4.03 -14.59 -15.15
N ILE A 89 -4.35 -15.57 -15.99
CA ILE A 89 -5.52 -15.51 -16.87
C ILE A 89 -6.20 -16.88 -16.88
N SER A 90 -7.53 -16.88 -16.82
CA SER A 90 -8.32 -18.12 -16.88
C SER A 90 -9.57 -17.94 -17.73
N THR A 91 -9.86 -18.99 -18.50
CA THR A 91 -11.14 -19.20 -19.20
C THR A 91 -11.84 -20.48 -18.74
N ASP A 92 -11.27 -21.16 -17.74
CA ASP A 92 -11.77 -22.45 -17.27
C ASP A 92 -13.08 -22.26 -16.49
N SER A 93 -14.12 -23.00 -16.86
CA SER A 93 -15.45 -22.83 -16.27
C SER A 93 -15.51 -23.19 -14.78
N GLU A 94 -14.69 -24.14 -14.32
CA GLU A 94 -14.65 -24.51 -12.90
C GLU A 94 -13.93 -23.42 -12.09
N VAL A 95 -12.86 -22.84 -12.63
CA VAL A 95 -12.18 -21.68 -12.06
C VAL A 95 -13.11 -20.47 -11.96
N LEU A 96 -13.81 -20.13 -13.05
CA LEU A 96 -14.77 -19.02 -13.06
C LEU A 96 -15.88 -19.24 -12.01
N ALA A 97 -16.44 -20.45 -11.94
CA ALA A 97 -17.45 -20.79 -10.94
C ALA A 97 -16.93 -20.69 -9.51
N HIS A 98 -15.70 -21.13 -9.23
CA HIS A 98 -15.09 -21.08 -7.90
C HIS A 98 -14.97 -19.65 -7.36
N TYR A 99 -14.69 -18.67 -8.23
CA TYR A 99 -14.54 -17.25 -7.86
C TYR A 99 -15.82 -16.42 -8.06
N ASN A 100 -16.97 -17.08 -8.30
CA ASN A 100 -18.27 -16.48 -8.55
C ASN A 100 -18.29 -15.52 -9.75
N ILE A 101 -17.58 -15.86 -10.83
CA ILE A 101 -17.45 -15.03 -12.03
C ILE A 101 -18.56 -15.38 -13.04
N THR A 102 -19.45 -14.42 -13.31
CA THR A 102 -20.58 -14.59 -14.25
C THR A 102 -20.36 -13.92 -15.61
N GLY A 103 -19.29 -13.14 -15.75
CA GLY A 103 -18.93 -12.37 -16.95
C GLY A 103 -17.45 -12.01 -16.93
N ASN A 104 -16.92 -11.47 -18.03
CA ASN A 104 -15.53 -11.05 -18.10
C ASN A 104 -15.19 -10.10 -16.95
N THR A 105 -14.24 -10.49 -16.09
CA THR A 105 -13.91 -9.80 -14.85
C THR A 105 -12.40 -9.81 -14.65
N ILE A 106 -11.85 -8.69 -14.20
CA ILE A 106 -10.47 -8.63 -13.71
C ILE A 106 -10.54 -8.48 -12.20
N SER A 107 -9.92 -9.41 -11.48
CA SER A 107 -9.88 -9.41 -10.01
C SER A 107 -8.45 -9.22 -9.53
N LEU A 108 -8.28 -8.45 -8.46
CA LEU A 108 -7.04 -8.34 -7.71
C LEU A 108 -7.21 -9.03 -6.36
N PHE A 109 -6.28 -9.93 -6.06
CA PHE A 109 -6.16 -10.65 -4.80
C PHE A 109 -4.95 -10.12 -4.06
N ARG A 110 -5.08 -9.89 -2.76
CA ARG A 110 -3.95 -9.44 -1.94
C ARG A 110 -3.92 -10.11 -0.58
N LEU A 111 -2.72 -10.48 -0.16
CA LEU A 111 -2.46 -11.28 1.03
C LEU A 111 -2.55 -10.49 2.34
N VAL A 112 -2.29 -9.18 2.29
CA VAL A 112 -2.12 -8.35 3.51
C VAL A 112 -3.40 -8.28 4.35
N ASP A 113 -4.56 -8.26 3.70
CA ASP A 113 -5.90 -8.27 4.29
C ASP A 113 -6.79 -9.41 3.79
N ASN A 114 -6.24 -10.33 2.98
CA ASN A 114 -6.93 -11.48 2.37
C ASN A 114 -8.16 -11.10 1.50
N GLU A 115 -8.13 -9.93 0.89
CA GLU A 115 -9.23 -9.42 0.08
C GLU A 115 -9.12 -9.82 -1.41
N LYS A 116 -10.27 -10.04 -2.03
CA LYS A 116 -10.49 -10.11 -3.48
C LYS A 116 -11.29 -8.88 -3.89
N LEU A 117 -10.74 -8.09 -4.81
CA LEU A 117 -11.36 -6.90 -5.35
C LEU A 117 -11.62 -7.11 -6.83
N ASP A 118 -12.88 -7.03 -7.23
CA ASP A 118 -13.27 -7.06 -8.65
C ASP A 118 -13.23 -5.64 -9.22
N LEU A 119 -12.71 -5.50 -10.44
CA LEU A 119 -12.87 -4.25 -11.18
C LEU A 119 -14.36 -4.04 -11.46
N GLU A 120 -14.89 -2.88 -11.06
CA GLU A 120 -16.32 -2.60 -11.16
C GLU A 120 -16.85 -2.77 -12.59
N SER A 121 -18.06 -3.32 -12.75
CA SER A 121 -18.63 -3.64 -14.07
C SER A 121 -18.70 -2.43 -15.01
N LYS A 122 -19.05 -1.25 -14.50
CA LYS A 122 -19.05 0.02 -15.27
C LYS A 122 -17.67 0.37 -15.84
N ASP A 123 -16.60 -0.06 -15.17
CA ASP A 123 -15.23 0.18 -15.58
C ASP A 123 -14.74 -0.88 -16.57
N THR A 124 -15.33 -2.09 -16.56
CA THR A 124 -15.03 -3.15 -17.53
C THR A 124 -15.60 -2.89 -18.93
N GLU A 125 -16.79 -2.29 -19.05
CA GLU A 125 -17.44 -2.00 -20.35
C GLU A 125 -16.72 -0.89 -21.16
N SER A 126 -15.97 -0.02 -20.47
CA SER A 126 -15.22 1.08 -21.07
C SER A 126 -13.76 1.07 -20.62
N ILE A 127 -13.21 -0.12 -20.41
CA ILE A 127 -11.87 -0.30 -19.85
C ILE A 127 -10.80 0.23 -20.79
N ASP A 128 -9.92 1.06 -20.25
CA ASP A 128 -8.72 1.55 -20.91
C ASP A 128 -7.49 1.31 -20.02
N ALA A 129 -6.30 1.52 -20.59
CA ALA A 129 -5.04 1.29 -19.90
C ALA A 129 -4.91 2.13 -18.64
N THR A 130 -5.46 3.34 -18.62
CA THR A 130 -5.38 4.26 -17.49
C THR A 130 -6.26 3.78 -16.34
N LYS A 131 -7.50 3.35 -16.61
CA LYS A 131 -8.41 2.82 -15.59
C LYS A 131 -7.87 1.53 -14.98
N LEU A 132 -7.46 0.58 -15.81
CA LEU A 132 -6.91 -0.69 -15.33
C LEU A 132 -5.62 -0.48 -14.53
N SER A 133 -4.71 0.35 -15.04
CA SER A 133 -3.50 0.71 -14.31
C SER A 133 -3.81 1.37 -12.97
N ARG A 134 -4.78 2.28 -12.93
CA ARG A 134 -5.17 2.96 -11.69
C ARG A 134 -5.77 1.99 -10.69
N PHE A 135 -6.62 1.07 -11.14
CA PHE A 135 -7.18 0.02 -10.29
C PHE A 135 -6.09 -0.85 -9.66
N ILE A 136 -5.11 -1.31 -10.46
CA ILE A 136 -3.99 -2.11 -9.96
C ILE A 136 -3.16 -1.26 -8.98
N GLU A 137 -2.75 -0.05 -9.37
CA GLU A 137 -1.90 0.81 -8.54
C GLU A 137 -2.53 1.15 -7.19
N ILE A 138 -3.83 1.48 -7.15
CA ILE A 138 -4.55 1.79 -5.91
C ILE A 138 -4.56 0.57 -5.00
N ASN A 139 -4.82 -0.62 -5.54
CA ASN A 139 -5.19 -1.79 -4.75
C ASN A 139 -4.02 -2.76 -4.47
N SER A 140 -2.87 -2.62 -5.14
CA SER A 140 -1.64 -3.37 -4.89
C SER A 140 -0.98 -2.99 -3.57
N LEU A 141 -1.55 -3.52 -2.48
CA LEU A 141 -1.02 -3.44 -1.13
C LEU A 141 -0.24 -4.70 -0.78
N HIS A 142 0.98 -4.50 -0.33
CA HIS A 142 1.97 -5.50 0.02
C HIS A 142 2.11 -5.58 1.55
N LEU A 143 2.83 -6.59 2.05
CA LEU A 143 3.15 -6.71 3.48
C LEU A 143 3.81 -5.44 4.02
N VAL A 144 4.70 -4.81 3.24
CA VAL A 144 5.14 -3.44 3.45
C VAL A 144 4.85 -2.65 2.18
N THR A 145 3.92 -1.70 2.26
CA THR A 145 3.51 -0.90 1.10
C THR A 145 4.24 0.44 1.11
N GLU A 146 4.96 0.76 0.04
CA GLU A 146 5.51 2.11 -0.11
C GLU A 146 4.37 3.12 -0.34
N TYR A 147 4.37 4.17 0.47
CA TYR A 147 3.41 5.24 0.41
C TYR A 147 3.60 6.05 -0.87
N ASN A 148 2.48 6.25 -1.56
CA ASN A 148 2.31 7.33 -2.51
C ASN A 148 0.84 7.82 -2.45
N PRO A 149 0.53 9.01 -2.98
CA PRO A 149 -0.83 9.54 -2.98
C PRO A 149 -1.91 8.65 -3.60
N VAL A 150 -1.55 7.81 -4.58
CA VAL A 150 -2.50 6.92 -5.27
C VAL A 150 -2.81 5.70 -4.40
N LYS A 151 -1.78 5.03 -3.86
CA LYS A 151 -1.89 3.89 -2.93
C LYS A 151 -2.57 4.27 -1.61
N ALA A 152 -2.49 5.55 -1.21
CA ALA A 152 -3.24 6.04 -0.05
C ALA A 152 -4.74 5.72 -0.14
N ILE A 153 -5.33 5.81 -1.34
CA ILE A 153 -6.75 5.46 -1.55
C ILE A 153 -7.00 4.00 -1.16
N GLY A 154 -6.16 3.07 -1.61
CA GLY A 154 -6.31 1.64 -1.31
C GLY A 154 -6.06 1.33 0.17
N LEU A 155 -5.07 1.98 0.80
CA LEU A 155 -4.79 1.84 2.22
C LEU A 155 -6.02 2.22 3.07
N PHE A 156 -6.65 3.36 2.77
CA PHE A 156 -7.86 3.80 3.48
C PHE A 156 -9.12 2.98 3.14
N ASN A 157 -9.15 2.33 1.99
CA ASN A 157 -10.24 1.43 1.60
C ASN A 157 -10.08 0.00 2.13
N SER A 158 -8.94 -0.33 2.77
CA SER A 158 -8.74 -1.65 3.37
C SER A 158 -9.67 -1.86 4.57
N VAL A 159 -10.05 -3.12 4.78
CA VAL A 159 -10.76 -3.55 6.00
C VAL A 159 -9.89 -3.43 7.26
N ILE A 160 -8.56 -3.39 7.11
CA ILE A 160 -7.61 -3.18 8.21
C ILE A 160 -7.49 -1.68 8.49
N GLN A 161 -7.99 -1.26 9.64
CA GLN A 161 -8.13 0.15 10.00
C GLN A 161 -6.93 0.74 10.77
N ILE A 162 -5.86 -0.02 10.97
CA ILE A 162 -4.68 0.43 11.72
C ILE A 162 -3.48 0.41 10.79
N HIS A 163 -2.82 1.56 10.67
CA HIS A 163 -1.69 1.80 9.79
C HIS A 163 -0.46 2.09 10.65
N LEU A 164 0.62 1.35 10.46
CA LEU A 164 1.93 1.68 10.97
C LEU A 164 2.77 2.22 9.82
N LEU A 165 3.35 3.40 10.01
CA LEU A 165 4.21 4.06 9.04
C LEU A 165 5.65 4.07 9.58
N LEU A 166 6.59 3.59 8.78
CA LEU A 166 8.02 3.82 8.95
C LEU A 166 8.42 5.00 8.05
N MET A 167 8.85 6.09 8.67
CA MET A 167 9.32 7.29 7.98
C MET A 167 10.84 7.30 8.00
N MET A 168 11.47 7.16 6.85
CA MET A 168 12.92 7.15 6.74
C MET A 168 13.39 7.52 5.33
N ASN A 169 14.66 7.92 5.22
CA ASN A 169 15.26 8.23 3.92
C ASN A 169 15.75 6.94 3.26
N LYS A 170 15.24 6.60 2.07
CA LYS A 170 15.69 5.41 1.32
C LYS A 170 17.16 5.47 0.91
N ALA A 171 17.75 6.66 0.85
CA ALA A 171 19.17 6.85 0.56
C ALA A 171 20.10 6.68 1.79
N SER A 172 19.56 6.43 2.99
CA SER A 172 20.39 6.16 4.17
C SER A 172 21.02 4.76 4.07
N PRO A 173 22.27 4.58 4.53
CA PRO A 173 22.95 3.28 4.48
C PRO A 173 22.27 2.20 5.35
N GLU A 174 21.46 2.61 6.34
CA GLU A 174 20.70 1.73 7.21
C GLU A 174 19.38 1.23 6.59
N TYR A 175 19.01 1.72 5.40
CA TYR A 175 17.70 1.48 4.78
C TYR A 175 17.39 0.00 4.61
N GLU A 176 18.24 -0.74 3.89
CA GLU A 176 17.98 -2.16 3.59
C GLU A 176 17.84 -3.02 4.85
N GLY A 177 18.72 -2.81 5.84
CA GLY A 177 18.66 -3.51 7.13
C GLY A 177 17.39 -3.17 7.92
N SER A 178 17.00 -1.90 7.90
CA SER A 178 15.80 -1.41 8.58
C SER A 178 14.52 -1.94 7.93
N LEU A 179 14.43 -1.89 6.59
CA LEU A 179 13.31 -2.44 5.83
C LEU A 179 13.16 -3.94 6.07
N HIS A 180 14.26 -4.70 6.06
CA HIS A 180 14.22 -6.14 6.32
C HIS A 180 13.67 -6.47 7.72
N ARG A 181 14.08 -5.72 8.76
CA ARG A 181 13.53 -5.87 10.12
C ARG A 181 12.09 -5.42 10.21
N TYR A 182 11.72 -4.36 9.49
CA TYR A 182 10.35 -3.88 9.41
C TYR A 182 9.40 -4.90 8.75
N GLN A 183 9.83 -5.53 7.65
CA GLN A 183 9.11 -6.63 6.99
C GLN A 183 8.94 -7.85 7.91
N LYS A 184 9.97 -8.20 8.70
CA LYS A 184 9.86 -9.27 9.71
C LYS A 184 8.79 -8.94 10.75
N ALA A 185 8.73 -7.69 11.22
CA ALA A 185 7.70 -7.25 12.14
C ALA A 185 6.30 -7.25 11.50
N ALA A 186 6.18 -6.84 10.23
CA ALA A 186 4.90 -6.82 9.49
C ALA A 186 4.19 -8.18 9.51
N LYS A 187 4.95 -9.27 9.34
CA LYS A 187 4.41 -10.65 9.39
C LYS A 187 3.73 -11.00 10.71
N LEU A 188 4.11 -10.38 11.83
CA LEU A 188 3.50 -10.62 13.14
C LEU A 188 2.09 -9.99 13.25
N PHE A 189 1.79 -9.00 12.42
CA PHE A 189 0.57 -8.20 12.46
C PHE A 189 -0.26 -8.30 11.18
N GLN A 190 0.02 -9.27 10.31
CA GLN A 190 -0.78 -9.52 9.12
C GLN A 190 -2.27 -9.70 9.48
N GLY A 191 -3.16 -9.08 8.69
CA GLY A 191 -4.59 -9.06 8.99
C GLY A 191 -5.01 -8.09 10.11
N LYS A 192 -4.06 -7.40 10.77
CA LYS A 192 -4.34 -6.51 11.93
C LYS A 192 -3.83 -5.09 11.76
N ILE A 193 -2.64 -4.93 11.18
CA ILE A 193 -2.01 -3.62 10.96
C ILE A 193 -1.38 -3.61 9.56
N LEU A 194 -1.67 -2.57 8.78
CA LEU A 194 -0.99 -2.31 7.51
C LEU A 194 0.35 -1.63 7.78
N PHE A 195 1.43 -2.14 7.18
CA PHE A 195 2.77 -1.58 7.31
C PHE A 195 3.10 -0.76 6.07
N ILE A 196 3.51 0.48 6.29
CA ILE A 196 3.66 1.49 5.25
C ILE A 196 5.06 2.11 5.35
N LEU A 197 5.78 2.19 4.25
CA LEU A 197 7.05 2.90 4.16
C LEU A 197 6.80 4.30 3.58
N VAL A 198 7.22 5.35 4.27
CA VAL A 198 7.20 6.72 3.77
C VAL A 198 8.64 7.17 3.54
N ASP A 199 9.03 7.29 2.27
CA ASP A 199 10.35 7.82 1.93
C ASP A 199 10.43 9.32 2.23
N SER A 200 11.28 9.69 3.18
CA SER A 200 11.50 11.10 3.52
C SER A 200 12.36 11.84 2.50
N GLY A 201 13.05 11.13 1.60
CA GLY A 201 13.77 11.73 0.47
C GLY A 201 12.83 12.34 -0.58
N VAL A 202 11.56 11.89 -0.63
CA VAL A 202 10.55 12.43 -1.54
C VAL A 202 9.88 13.66 -0.93
N LYS A 203 10.17 14.85 -1.46
CA LYS A 203 9.64 16.13 -0.95
C LYS A 203 8.11 16.16 -0.76
N ALA A 204 7.36 15.50 -1.64
CA ALA A 204 5.90 15.44 -1.54
C ALA A 204 5.40 14.73 -0.26
N ASN A 205 6.22 13.84 0.30
CA ASN A 205 5.90 13.09 1.53
C ASN A 205 6.04 13.94 2.80
N GLY A 206 6.64 15.14 2.72
CA GLY A 206 6.80 16.05 3.86
C GLY A 206 5.47 16.43 4.55
N LYS A 207 4.36 16.49 3.79
CA LYS A 207 3.01 16.70 4.36
C LYS A 207 2.60 15.56 5.31
N VAL A 208 2.95 14.32 4.97
CA VAL A 208 2.64 13.13 5.77
C VAL A 208 3.45 13.15 7.06
N ILE A 209 4.75 13.42 6.95
CA ILE A 209 5.66 13.53 8.11
C ILE A 209 5.18 14.63 9.07
N SER A 210 4.77 15.78 8.52
CA SER A 210 4.30 16.93 9.29
C SER A 210 2.94 16.68 9.97
N PHE A 211 2.06 15.87 9.38
CA PHE A 211 0.79 15.48 10.00
C PHE A 211 1.02 14.85 11.37
N PHE A 212 1.99 13.93 11.44
CA PHE A 212 2.41 13.25 12.66
C PHE A 212 3.34 14.08 13.56
N LYS A 213 3.51 15.38 13.28
CA LYS A 213 4.33 16.33 14.05
C LYS A 213 5.81 15.91 14.18
N LEU A 214 6.29 15.11 13.23
CA LEU A 214 7.70 14.73 13.14
C LEU A 214 8.47 15.76 12.30
N LYS A 215 9.73 15.96 12.66
CA LYS A 215 10.72 16.73 11.89
C LYS A 215 11.70 15.78 11.22
N GLU A 216 12.34 16.22 10.13
CA GLU A 216 13.39 15.43 9.46
C GLU A 216 14.52 15.00 10.40
N SER A 217 14.88 15.87 11.36
CA SER A 217 15.90 15.57 12.38
C SER A 217 15.52 14.47 13.38
N GLN A 218 14.26 14.02 13.37
CA GLN A 218 13.74 12.96 14.23
C GLN A 218 13.59 11.63 13.48
N LEU A 219 13.95 11.59 12.19
CA LEU A 219 13.88 10.37 11.38
C LEU A 219 15.17 9.53 11.55
N PRO A 220 15.08 8.19 11.54
CA PRO A 220 13.87 7.39 11.28
C PRO A 220 12.87 7.41 12.44
N ALA A 221 11.58 7.29 12.11
CA ALA A 221 10.50 7.31 13.10
C ALA A 221 9.37 6.36 12.70
N LEU A 222 8.66 5.86 13.71
CA LEU A 222 7.40 5.16 13.57
C LEU A 222 6.24 6.12 13.85
N ALA A 223 5.17 5.98 13.09
CA ALA A 223 3.87 6.59 13.39
C ALA A 223 2.79 5.51 13.26
N ILE A 224 1.91 5.40 14.25
CA ILE A 224 0.76 4.49 14.18
C ILE A 224 -0.52 5.32 14.13
N TYR A 225 -1.45 4.94 13.28
CA TYR A 225 -2.68 5.67 12.99
C TYR A 225 -3.85 4.70 12.90
N ARG A 226 -4.97 5.03 13.55
CA ARG A 226 -6.23 4.30 13.44
C ARG A 226 -7.23 5.15 12.66
N THR A 227 -7.74 4.61 11.55
CA THR A 227 -8.61 5.33 10.62
C THR A 227 -9.98 5.65 11.23
N LEU A 228 -10.47 4.81 12.15
CA LEU A 228 -11.82 4.92 12.72
C LEU A 228 -12.05 6.19 13.54
N ASP A 229 -11.10 6.55 14.39
CA ASP A 229 -11.19 7.65 15.35
C ASP A 229 -10.05 8.66 15.21
N GLU A 230 -9.29 8.54 14.11
CA GLU A 230 -8.11 9.34 13.80
C GLU A 230 -7.05 9.34 14.92
N ALA A 231 -7.06 8.35 15.82
CA ALA A 231 -6.10 8.27 16.90
C ALA A 231 -4.72 7.91 16.35
N TRP A 232 -3.69 8.60 16.84
CA TRP A 232 -2.32 8.33 16.42
C TRP A 232 -1.29 8.56 17.51
N ASP A 233 -0.15 7.89 17.37
CA ASP A 233 1.03 8.06 18.21
C ASP A 233 2.31 7.99 17.36
N THR A 234 3.42 8.49 17.90
CA THR A 234 4.72 8.47 17.22
C THR A 234 5.84 8.03 18.14
N LEU A 235 6.89 7.46 17.53
CA LEU A 235 8.10 7.05 18.22
C LEU A 235 9.30 7.33 17.31
N ALA A 236 10.12 8.33 17.68
CA ALA A 236 11.43 8.49 17.06
C ALA A 236 12.33 7.32 17.50
N ILE A 237 13.06 6.74 16.55
CA ILE A 237 13.90 5.57 16.79
C ILE A 237 15.29 5.81 16.25
N ALA A 238 16.32 5.36 16.98
CA ALA A 238 17.69 5.36 16.45
C ALA A 238 17.87 4.23 15.42
N GLU A 239 17.22 3.09 15.65
CA GLU A 239 17.28 1.92 14.79
C GLU A 239 15.92 1.19 14.78
N VAL A 240 15.53 0.69 13.61
CA VAL A 240 14.39 -0.23 13.48
C VAL A 240 14.76 -1.60 14.03
N SER A 241 14.12 -2.07 15.09
CA SER A 241 14.20 -3.46 15.54
C SER A 241 12.80 -4.10 15.56
N VAL A 242 12.72 -5.42 15.39
CA VAL A 242 11.45 -6.15 15.42
C VAL A 242 10.75 -5.96 16.76
N GLU A 243 11.52 -6.03 17.85
CA GLU A 243 11.01 -5.85 19.22
C GLU A 243 10.45 -4.44 19.45
N HIS A 244 11.15 -3.38 19.03
CA HIS A 244 10.67 -2.01 19.20
C HIS A 244 9.37 -1.78 18.41
N VAL A 245 9.30 -2.27 17.17
CA VAL A 245 8.10 -2.17 16.35
C VAL A 245 6.93 -2.91 17.00
N GLN A 246 7.17 -4.14 17.47
CA GLN A 246 6.15 -4.94 18.13
C GLN A 246 5.64 -4.27 19.41
N ASN A 247 6.55 -3.82 20.28
CA ASN A 247 6.21 -3.16 21.53
C ASN A 247 5.39 -1.88 21.30
N PHE A 248 5.74 -1.10 20.28
CA PHE A 248 5.00 0.11 19.91
C PHE A 248 3.58 -0.22 19.43
N CYS A 249 3.43 -1.20 18.55
CA CYS A 249 2.12 -1.66 18.06
C CYS A 249 1.26 -2.20 19.21
N ASP A 250 1.81 -3.10 20.03
CA ASP A 250 1.10 -3.71 21.16
C ASP A 250 0.68 -2.66 22.21
N GLY A 251 1.52 -1.63 22.44
CA GLY A 251 1.20 -0.51 23.30
C GLY A 251 -0.05 0.24 22.81
N PHE A 252 -0.06 0.62 21.53
CA PHE A 252 -1.17 1.33 20.91
C PHE A 252 -2.47 0.50 20.91
N LEU A 253 -2.38 -0.80 20.57
CA LEU A 253 -3.53 -1.72 20.58
C LEU A 253 -4.13 -1.90 21.99
N LYS A 254 -3.30 -1.85 23.03
CA LYS A 254 -3.74 -1.90 24.43
C LYS A 254 -4.24 -0.55 24.98
N GLY A 255 -4.26 0.50 24.15
CA GLY A 255 -4.67 1.84 24.56
C GLY A 255 -3.65 2.60 25.40
N LYS A 256 -2.40 2.12 25.51
CA LYS A 256 -1.32 2.88 26.14
C LYS A 256 -0.86 3.96 25.17
N ARG A 257 -1.23 5.21 25.43
CA ARG A 257 -0.72 6.37 24.66
C ARG A 257 0.60 6.82 25.29
N LEU A 258 1.67 6.98 24.49
CA LEU A 258 2.94 7.53 24.99
C LEU A 258 2.85 9.03 25.29
N ARG A 259 1.83 9.70 24.73
CA ARG A 259 1.65 11.16 24.81
C ARG A 259 1.42 11.72 26.21
N GLU A 260 0.95 10.93 27.16
CA GLU A 260 0.80 11.42 28.54
C GLU A 260 2.15 11.76 29.21
N ASN A 261 3.28 11.30 28.64
CA ASN A 261 4.61 11.56 29.20
C ASN A 261 5.32 12.82 28.64
N HIS A 262 4.89 13.36 27.50
CA HIS A 262 5.56 14.51 26.88
C HIS A 262 4.98 15.88 27.30
N GLU A 263 3.75 15.94 27.82
CA GLU A 263 3.20 17.19 28.38
C GLU A 263 3.73 17.51 29.79
N SER A 264 4.41 16.58 30.46
CA SER A 264 4.93 16.77 31.82
C SER A 264 6.34 17.39 31.90
N GLU A 265 7.11 17.43 30.81
CA GLU A 265 8.52 17.90 30.86
C GLU A 265 8.74 19.35 30.41
N GLU A 266 7.72 20.06 29.91
CA GLU A 266 7.84 21.47 29.52
C GLU A 266 7.30 22.46 30.57
N LYS A 267 7.48 22.16 31.87
CA LYS A 267 7.34 23.17 32.92
C LYS A 267 8.70 23.83 33.18
N THR A 268 8.99 24.85 32.38
CA THR A 268 10.05 25.82 32.70
C THR A 268 9.74 26.52 34.03
N PRO A 269 10.73 26.71 34.94
CA PRO A 269 10.51 27.45 36.16
C PRO A 269 10.42 28.95 35.83
N LYS A 270 9.28 29.56 36.16
CA LYS A 270 9.14 31.02 36.25
C LYS A 270 10.15 31.53 37.28
N VAL A 271 11.14 32.28 36.81
CA VAL A 271 11.89 33.21 37.66
C VAL A 271 11.09 34.51 37.67
N GLU A 272 10.49 34.84 38.81
CA GLU A 272 9.95 36.17 39.09
C GLU A 272 11.10 37.10 39.51
N LEU A 273 11.19 38.22 38.78
CA LEU A 273 11.78 39.53 39.09
C LEU A 273 13.18 39.61 39.74
#